data_AF-A0A1C0U2L1-F1
#
_entry.id   AF-A0A1C0U2L1-F1
#
_cell.length_a   1.000
_cell.length_b   1.000
_cell.length_c   1.000
_cell.angle_alpha   90.00
_cell.angle_beta   90.00
_cell.angle_gamma   90.00
#
_symmetry.space_group_name_H-M   'P 1'
#
loop_
_entity.id
_entity.type
_entity.pdbx_description
1 polymer ?
#
loop_
_entity_poly.entity_id
_entity_poly.type
_entity_poly.pdbx_seq_one_letter_code
_entity_poly.pdbx_strand_id
1 'polypeptide(L)'
;MADTQSNQTHPKFTSSDKTDEQKPLEFIQTVKKSAMHHWENLLSACGIDIPAKGKHGACPICGGTDRFHFIDDHHHGNWHCRQCDAPNYGDGLDLVAKTKGISIFEAAKVVVDALALPLPESKLAKTLTRNAKPIAERIAALVATAVAGESQYLVKKGLQCSNQRMLKDGSLLLVTQTLDGAITGAQTIKPNGEKRLVAGTQKKGSFILVTEITGTPNTIIITEGYATALTVSQLYKGVVLAAIDESNLLVVAEQAREQYPNSKIIIAADNDRHEPEEQDKNGRLKKNVGKIAAEKTAKAINGWVTLPPTEYKADWDDYRQQHGVDMAKQAFTQGLYQSTSTKKKAAIQLNNDAEPSKLTLCQMGASQRGEVLLSRYNDDLALDGASETVHHYDSIIWRPVSDRDLRREMVAAFMEEKLPYSPHGISSAVDALKLQLPMMQLPERHLIGFNNGVFDLKACQFRPHRKNDWLLLANDVEFNTPVSRETLQDHAPQFWRIVMTGNFFWKSPEPEAVAKVSLPKSVPCWQVKAIPFPQVWLHWKTHGNGH
;
A
#
# COMPACT_ATOMS: atom_id res chain seq x y z
N MET A 1 -27.06 45.39 -57.46
CA MET A 1 -27.74 44.32 -56.69
C MET A 1 -26.64 43.70 -55.83
N ALA A 2 -26.30 44.27 -54.66
CA ALA A 2 -26.99 44.13 -53.37
C ALA A 2 -27.07 42.64 -52.99
N ASP A 3 -26.65 42.11 -51.84
CA ASP A 3 -26.26 42.61 -50.51
C ASP A 3 -25.70 41.34 -49.76
N THR A 4 -24.62 41.39 -48.96
CA THR A 4 -24.65 41.36 -47.46
C THR A 4 -24.93 39.94 -46.88
N GLN A 5 -24.23 39.29 -45.93
CA GLN A 5 -23.26 39.63 -44.88
C GLN A 5 -22.61 38.34 -44.30
N SER A 6 -21.37 38.46 -43.83
CA SER A 6 -20.74 37.85 -42.64
C SER A 6 -21.33 36.56 -42.01
N ASN A 7 -20.51 35.49 -41.97
CA ASN A 7 -20.32 34.76 -40.71
C ASN A 7 -18.98 34.01 -40.62
N GLN A 8 -18.19 34.45 -39.63
CA GLN A 8 -17.34 33.66 -38.73
C GLN A 8 -16.36 32.64 -39.33
N THR A 9 -15.10 33.09 -39.39
CA THR A 9 -13.88 32.27 -39.42
C THR A 9 -13.87 31.24 -38.29
N HIS A 10 -13.74 29.96 -38.64
CA HIS A 10 -13.28 28.89 -37.73
C HIS A 10 -11.75 28.86 -37.70
N PRO A 11 -11.08 29.17 -36.58
CA PRO A 11 -9.68 28.83 -36.38
C PRO A 11 -9.56 27.34 -36.01
N LYS A 12 -8.64 26.64 -36.67
CA LYS A 12 -8.13 25.33 -36.26
C LYS A 12 -7.66 25.41 -34.81
N PHE A 13 -8.30 24.68 -33.90
CA PHE A 13 -7.73 24.39 -32.59
C PHE A 13 -6.64 23.33 -32.76
N THR A 14 -5.41 23.79 -32.97
CA THR A 14 -4.20 23.05 -32.58
C THR A 14 -4.09 23.14 -31.06
N SER A 15 -4.26 21.99 -30.38
CA SER A 15 -4.07 21.89 -28.94
C SER A 15 -2.68 22.38 -28.56
N SER A 16 -2.68 23.31 -27.61
CA SER A 16 -1.52 23.95 -27.01
C SER A 16 -0.58 22.95 -26.36
N ASP A 17 0.69 23.05 -26.74
CA ASP A 17 1.82 22.38 -26.12
C ASP A 17 2.51 23.36 -25.17
N LYS A 18 2.39 23.14 -23.86
CA LYS A 18 3.21 23.69 -22.74
C LYS A 18 2.93 22.76 -21.53
N THR A 19 3.89 22.13 -20.85
CA THR A 19 5.17 22.63 -20.31
C THR A 19 6.18 21.49 -20.03
N ASP A 20 7.40 21.61 -20.56
CA ASP A 20 8.59 20.77 -20.27
C ASP A 20 9.48 21.44 -19.22
N GLU A 21 9.08 21.37 -17.94
CA GLU A 21 9.80 22.04 -16.83
C GLU A 21 10.12 21.11 -15.65
N GLN A 22 10.40 19.83 -15.93
CA GLN A 22 10.70 18.83 -14.88
C GLN A 22 11.91 17.99 -15.28
N LYS A 23 13.13 18.37 -14.83
CA LYS A 23 14.38 17.61 -15.06
C LYS A 23 15.56 17.87 -14.07
N PRO A 24 15.77 19.07 -13.47
CA PRO A 24 16.98 19.29 -12.62
C PRO A 24 16.87 18.90 -11.14
N LEU A 25 15.70 19.11 -10.50
CA LEU A 25 15.54 18.93 -9.05
C LEU A 25 15.49 17.44 -8.62
N GLU A 26 14.80 16.60 -9.38
CA GLU A 26 14.72 15.14 -9.12
C GLU A 26 16.09 14.44 -9.25
N PHE A 27 16.93 14.93 -10.18
CA PHE A 27 18.29 14.44 -10.33
C PHE A 27 19.12 14.76 -9.09
N ILE A 28 19.13 16.02 -8.62
CA ILE A 28 19.87 16.43 -7.42
C ILE A 28 19.44 15.59 -6.21
N GLN A 29 18.13 15.33 -6.04
CA GLN A 29 17.61 14.49 -4.95
C GLN A 29 18.10 13.04 -5.04
N THR A 30 18.14 12.47 -6.25
CA THR A 30 18.66 11.11 -6.48
C THR A 30 20.14 11.01 -6.12
N VAL A 31 20.95 11.99 -6.53
CA VAL A 31 22.37 12.05 -6.18
C VAL A 31 22.57 12.17 -4.67
N LYS A 32 21.85 13.08 -4.00
CA LYS A 32 21.93 13.23 -2.54
C LYS A 32 21.60 11.93 -1.81
N LYS A 33 20.58 11.20 -2.28
CA LYS A 33 20.16 9.90 -1.70
C LYS A 33 21.20 8.82 -1.91
N SER A 34 21.82 8.75 -3.09
CA SER A 34 22.86 7.75 -3.38
C SER A 34 24.20 8.05 -2.73
N ALA A 35 24.50 9.33 -2.48
CA ALA A 35 25.68 9.77 -1.75
C ALA A 35 25.58 9.54 -0.23
N MET A 36 24.38 9.25 0.28
CA MET A 36 24.16 9.03 1.71
C MET A 36 25.11 7.96 2.25
N HIS A 37 25.65 8.20 3.45
CA HIS A 37 26.62 7.34 4.14
C HIS A 37 28.02 7.26 3.51
N HIS A 38 28.26 7.93 2.38
CA HIS A 38 29.52 7.84 1.65
C HIS A 38 30.27 9.17 1.56
N TRP A 39 29.75 10.24 2.18
CA TRP A 39 30.26 11.60 2.03
C TRP A 39 31.71 11.78 2.46
N GLU A 40 32.19 11.11 3.50
CA GLU A 40 33.60 11.20 3.91
C GLU A 40 34.55 10.79 2.78
N ASN A 41 34.29 9.63 2.16
CA ASN A 41 35.10 9.13 1.05
C ASN A 41 34.83 9.89 -0.26
N LEU A 42 33.58 10.28 -0.50
CA LEU A 42 33.19 10.99 -1.72
C LEU A 42 33.76 12.40 -1.79
N LEU A 43 33.80 13.11 -0.65
CA LEU A 43 34.41 14.43 -0.59
C LEU A 43 35.91 14.34 -0.91
N SER A 44 36.62 13.36 -0.33
CA SER A 44 38.01 13.09 -0.69
C SER A 44 38.18 12.70 -2.17
N ALA A 45 37.31 11.85 -2.72
CA ALA A 45 37.32 11.50 -4.14
C ALA A 45 37.02 12.69 -5.06
N CYS A 46 36.25 13.68 -4.58
CA CYS A 46 36.03 14.96 -5.24
C CYS A 46 37.21 15.94 -5.08
N GLY A 47 38.29 15.54 -4.39
CA GLY A 47 39.47 16.36 -4.11
C GLY A 47 39.24 17.40 -3.00
N ILE A 48 38.38 17.09 -2.03
CA ILE A 48 38.08 17.93 -0.88
C ILE A 48 38.52 17.20 0.38
N ASP A 49 39.54 17.75 1.04
CA ASP A 49 40.05 17.21 2.30
C ASP A 49 39.18 17.67 3.46
N ILE A 50 38.69 16.73 4.25
CA ILE A 50 37.89 17.00 5.44
C ILE A 50 38.52 16.36 6.68
N PRO A 51 38.40 16.96 7.86
CA PRO A 51 38.81 16.31 9.10
C PRO A 51 37.94 15.09 9.38
N ALA A 52 38.48 14.12 10.11
CA ALA A 52 37.74 12.94 10.55
C ALA A 52 36.45 13.34 11.31
N LYS A 53 35.42 12.51 11.18
CA LYS A 53 34.11 12.75 11.81
C LYS A 53 34.22 13.16 13.28
N GLY A 54 33.55 14.24 13.65
CA GLY A 54 33.53 14.77 15.03
C GLY A 54 34.77 15.60 15.43
N LYS A 55 35.73 15.81 14.52
CA LYS A 55 36.94 16.62 14.78
C LYS A 55 36.90 17.96 14.04
N HIS A 56 37.54 18.94 14.64
CA HIS A 56 37.78 20.24 14.02
C HIS A 56 39.03 20.20 13.13
N GLY A 57 38.98 20.91 12.01
CA GLY A 57 40.11 20.98 11.08
C GLY A 57 40.01 22.14 10.10
N ALA A 58 40.86 22.08 9.08
CA ALA A 58 40.97 23.13 8.09
C ALA A 58 39.70 23.22 7.25
N CYS A 59 39.28 24.44 6.91
CA CYS A 59 38.08 24.69 6.11
C CYS A 59 38.42 24.68 4.61
N PRO A 60 37.79 23.80 3.81
CA PRO A 60 38.00 23.77 2.37
C PRO A 60 37.52 25.03 1.63
N ILE A 61 36.60 25.79 2.25
CA ILE A 61 35.97 26.97 1.62
C ILE A 61 36.79 28.23 1.88
N CYS A 62 37.14 28.52 3.15
CA CYS A 62 37.81 29.77 3.52
C CYS A 62 39.29 29.61 3.88
N GLY A 63 39.84 28.39 3.86
CA GLY A 63 41.26 28.12 4.15
C GLY A 63 41.67 28.28 5.62
N GLY A 64 40.74 28.49 6.55
CA GLY A 64 41.02 28.51 7.98
C GLY A 64 41.53 27.16 8.49
N THR A 65 42.26 27.11 9.60
CA THR A 65 43.00 25.90 10.03
C THR A 65 42.28 24.96 11.01
N ASP A 66 41.30 25.44 11.80
CA ASP A 66 40.67 24.67 12.90
C ASP A 66 39.16 24.94 13.09
N ARG A 67 38.53 25.64 12.14
CA ARG A 67 37.18 26.22 12.31
C ARG A 67 36.07 25.45 11.60
N PHE A 68 36.44 24.44 10.82
CA PHE A 68 35.52 23.56 10.10
C PHE A 68 35.27 22.29 10.88
N HIS A 69 34.04 21.80 10.85
CA HIS A 69 33.60 20.59 11.53
C HIS A 69 32.77 19.74 10.58
N PHE A 70 33.23 18.50 10.32
CA PHE A 70 32.46 17.49 9.61
C PHE A 70 31.71 16.63 10.63
N ILE A 71 30.39 16.79 10.65
CA ILE A 71 29.50 16.24 11.68
C ILE A 71 28.90 14.92 11.19
N ASP A 72 28.32 14.94 9.98
CA ASP A 72 27.69 13.79 9.31
C ASP A 72 26.91 12.81 10.21
N ASP A 73 26.16 13.33 11.19
CA ASP A 73 25.38 12.50 12.13
C ASP A 73 24.15 11.87 11.47
N HIS A 74 23.67 12.48 10.39
CA HIS A 74 22.50 12.01 9.64
C HIS A 74 22.88 11.43 8.27
N HIS A 75 24.16 11.19 8.02
CA HIS A 75 24.67 10.56 6.80
C HIS A 75 24.43 11.33 5.49
N HIS A 76 24.24 12.65 5.59
CA HIS A 76 24.05 13.58 4.47
C HIS A 76 25.32 14.40 4.15
N GLY A 77 26.43 14.14 4.82
CA GLY A 77 27.68 14.88 4.69
C GLY A 77 27.64 16.23 5.41
N ASN A 78 26.86 16.31 6.49
CA ASN A 78 26.61 17.58 7.19
C ASN A 78 27.89 18.19 7.74
N TRP A 79 28.07 19.49 7.51
CA TRP A 79 29.23 20.24 7.96
C TRP A 79 28.84 21.63 8.47
N HIS A 80 29.74 22.23 9.26
CA HIS A 80 29.61 23.59 9.74
C HIS A 80 30.97 24.28 9.84
N CYS A 81 31.02 25.56 9.48
CA CYS A 81 32.20 26.42 9.62
C CYS A 81 31.84 27.69 10.41
N ARG A 82 32.67 28.04 11.40
CA ARG A 82 32.41 29.20 12.28
C ARG A 82 32.68 30.58 11.65
N GLN A 83 33.29 30.64 10.47
CA GLN A 83 33.75 31.91 9.87
C GLN A 83 33.39 32.10 8.39
N CYS A 84 32.89 31.08 7.71
CA CYS A 84 32.37 31.29 6.35
C CYS A 84 31.15 32.20 6.38
N ASP A 85 30.93 32.95 5.29
CA ASP A 85 29.69 33.70 5.11
C ASP A 85 28.49 32.77 4.98
N ALA A 86 27.30 33.27 5.35
CA ALA A 86 26.08 32.48 5.33
C ALA A 86 25.69 32.01 3.89
N PRO A 87 25.23 30.75 3.71
CA PRO A 87 25.13 29.72 4.73
C PRO A 87 26.49 29.11 5.06
N ASN A 88 26.83 29.12 6.35
CA ASN A 88 28.08 28.61 6.90
C ASN A 88 27.94 27.17 7.44
N TYR A 89 26.83 26.51 7.07
CA TYR A 89 26.52 25.10 7.27
C TYR A 89 25.84 24.56 6.01
N GLY A 90 25.82 23.24 5.84
CA GLY A 90 25.15 22.60 4.72
C GLY A 90 25.38 21.09 4.69
N ASP A 91 24.92 20.46 3.62
CA ASP A 91 25.16 19.04 3.36
C ASP A 91 26.40 18.82 2.47
N GLY A 92 26.75 17.55 2.23
CA GLY A 92 27.96 17.21 1.49
C GLY A 92 27.94 17.71 0.05
N LEU A 93 26.78 17.85 -0.57
CA LEU A 93 26.67 18.37 -1.94
C LEU A 93 26.90 19.89 -1.96
N ASP A 94 26.35 20.59 -0.96
CA ASP A 94 26.57 22.03 -0.80
C ASP A 94 28.06 22.34 -0.58
N LEU A 95 28.78 21.46 0.12
CA LEU A 95 30.23 21.59 0.33
C LEU A 95 31.02 21.51 -0.98
N VAL A 96 30.67 20.55 -1.85
CA VAL A 96 31.32 20.39 -3.16
C VAL A 96 31.10 21.62 -4.03
N ALA A 97 29.87 22.12 -4.09
CA ALA A 97 29.53 23.30 -4.86
C ALA A 97 30.30 24.54 -4.38
N LYS A 98 30.34 24.78 -3.07
CA LYS A 98 31.02 25.94 -2.49
C LYS A 98 32.54 25.89 -2.62
N THR A 99 33.15 24.73 -2.41
CA THR A 99 34.61 24.57 -2.49
C THR A 99 35.12 24.77 -3.92
N LYS A 100 34.34 24.32 -4.92
CA LYS A 100 34.72 24.43 -6.34
C LYS A 100 34.17 25.67 -7.06
N GLY A 101 33.31 26.47 -6.40
CA GLY A 101 32.71 27.66 -7.00
C GLY A 101 31.72 27.39 -8.14
N ILE A 102 31.02 26.24 -8.09
CA ILE A 102 30.11 25.78 -9.16
C ILE A 102 28.66 25.70 -8.66
N SER A 103 27.70 25.56 -9.58
CA SER A 103 26.28 25.39 -9.21
C SER A 103 26.02 24.03 -8.54
N ILE A 104 24.94 23.94 -7.75
CA ILE A 104 24.53 22.68 -7.08
C ILE A 104 24.29 21.54 -8.09
N PHE A 105 23.76 21.86 -9.27
CA PHE A 105 23.51 20.85 -10.31
C PHE A 105 24.83 20.32 -10.92
N GLU A 106 25.81 21.19 -11.16
CA GLU A 106 27.14 20.75 -11.63
C GLU A 106 27.90 20.00 -10.53
N ALA A 107 27.77 20.43 -9.28
CA ALA A 107 28.30 19.67 -8.14
C ALA A 107 27.68 18.27 -8.04
N ALA A 108 26.39 18.12 -8.36
CA ALA A 108 25.72 16.81 -8.37
C ALA A 108 26.31 15.89 -9.44
N LYS A 109 26.73 16.43 -10.59
CA LYS A 109 27.43 15.64 -11.62
C LYS A 109 28.82 15.20 -11.15
N VAL A 110 29.58 16.10 -10.52
CA VAL A 110 30.90 15.77 -9.95
C VAL A 110 30.78 14.66 -8.89
N VAL A 111 29.77 14.74 -8.02
CA VAL A 111 29.50 13.71 -7.01
C VAL A 111 29.05 12.40 -7.65
N VAL A 112 28.27 12.45 -8.74
CA VAL A 112 27.91 11.26 -9.52
C VAL A 112 29.11 10.58 -10.15
N ASP A 113 30.04 11.35 -10.72
CA ASP A 113 31.27 10.81 -11.29
C ASP A 113 32.13 10.15 -10.20
N ALA A 114 32.19 10.73 -9.00
CA ALA A 114 32.85 10.14 -7.83
C ALA A 114 32.13 8.91 -7.26
N LEU A 115 30.80 8.87 -7.35
CA LEU A 115 29.95 7.71 -7.01
C LEU A 115 29.95 6.63 -8.10
N ALA A 116 30.45 6.96 -9.30
CA ALA A 116 30.34 6.16 -10.52
C ALA A 116 28.88 5.80 -10.91
N LEU A 117 27.92 6.70 -10.71
CA LEU A 117 26.52 6.54 -11.14
C LEU A 117 26.29 7.04 -12.59
N PRO A 118 25.28 6.56 -13.33
CA PRO A 118 24.97 7.11 -14.65
C PRO A 118 24.24 8.46 -14.57
N LEU A 119 24.76 9.49 -15.26
CA LEU A 119 24.15 10.81 -15.39
C LEU A 119 22.88 10.78 -16.28
N PRO A 120 21.85 11.63 -16.04
CA PRO A 120 20.74 11.82 -16.96
C PRO A 120 21.26 12.37 -18.29
N GLU A 121 20.69 11.86 -19.38
CA GLU A 121 21.30 11.94 -20.71
C GLU A 121 21.49 13.38 -21.20
N SER A 122 22.76 13.80 -21.20
CA SER A 122 23.29 14.84 -22.07
C SER A 122 23.48 14.26 -23.47
N LYS A 123 23.28 15.07 -24.52
CA LYS A 123 23.40 14.75 -25.97
C LYS A 123 24.76 14.16 -26.42
N LEU A 124 25.64 13.81 -25.49
CA LEU A 124 26.93 13.15 -25.71
C LEU A 124 26.87 11.62 -25.51
N ALA A 125 25.68 11.02 -25.44
CA ALA A 125 25.51 9.56 -25.47
C ALA A 125 25.60 8.97 -26.90
N LYS A 126 26.75 9.14 -27.58
CA LYS A 126 26.95 8.58 -28.94
C LYS A 126 28.18 7.66 -29.12
N THR A 127 28.95 7.36 -28.09
CA THR A 127 30.26 6.69 -28.31
C THR A 127 30.40 5.27 -27.74
N LEU A 128 29.40 4.68 -27.07
CA LEU A 128 29.45 3.26 -26.62
C LEU A 128 28.59 2.28 -27.43
N THR A 129 27.80 2.74 -28.39
CA THR A 129 27.13 1.88 -29.37
C THR A 129 27.97 1.73 -30.62
N ARG A 130 28.98 0.86 -30.57
CA ARG A 130 29.48 0.22 -31.79
C ARG A 130 29.68 -1.28 -31.56
N ASN A 131 28.74 -2.04 -32.12
CA ASN A 131 28.85 -3.45 -32.50
C ASN A 131 28.58 -4.55 -31.46
N ALA A 132 27.67 -4.35 -30.49
CA ALA A 132 27.04 -5.50 -29.83
C ALA A 132 25.74 -5.87 -30.58
N LYS A 133 25.67 -7.09 -31.14
CA LYS A 133 24.42 -7.62 -31.71
C LYS A 133 23.28 -7.51 -30.68
N PRO A 134 22.03 -7.23 -31.10
CA PRO A 134 20.87 -7.24 -30.21
C PRO A 134 20.86 -8.48 -29.31
N ILE A 135 20.44 -8.34 -28.05
CA ILE A 135 20.46 -9.45 -27.08
C ILE A 135 19.70 -10.68 -27.61
N ALA A 136 18.58 -10.47 -28.28
CA ALA A 136 17.79 -11.52 -28.91
C ALA A 136 18.62 -12.35 -29.92
N GLU A 137 19.43 -11.72 -30.77
CA GLU A 137 20.31 -12.44 -31.71
C GLU A 137 21.41 -13.23 -31.00
N ARG A 138 21.96 -12.69 -29.91
CA ARG A 138 22.98 -13.37 -29.11
C ARG A 138 22.42 -14.61 -28.43
N ILE A 139 21.22 -14.51 -27.86
CA ILE A 139 20.54 -15.65 -27.25
C ILE A 139 20.11 -16.66 -28.31
N ALA A 140 19.59 -16.23 -29.46
CA ALA A 140 19.26 -17.13 -30.56
C ALA A 140 20.50 -17.92 -31.04
N ALA A 141 21.65 -17.27 -31.15
CA ALA A 141 22.91 -17.94 -31.45
C ALA A 141 23.33 -18.94 -30.36
N LEU A 142 23.18 -18.59 -29.07
CA LEU A 142 23.44 -19.53 -27.98
C LEU A 142 22.50 -20.74 -28.03
N VAL A 143 21.21 -20.52 -28.28
CA VAL A 143 20.20 -21.57 -28.44
C VAL A 143 20.56 -22.50 -29.59
N ALA A 144 21.03 -21.96 -30.73
CA ALA A 144 21.46 -22.75 -31.88
C ALA A 144 22.69 -23.64 -31.60
N THR A 145 23.54 -23.24 -30.63
CA THR A 145 24.68 -24.06 -30.18
C THR A 145 24.33 -25.03 -29.05
N ALA A 146 23.16 -24.89 -28.43
CA ALA A 146 22.72 -25.77 -27.36
C ALA A 146 22.22 -27.10 -27.92
N VAL A 147 22.51 -28.19 -27.21
CA VAL A 147 22.10 -29.55 -27.57
C VAL A 147 21.00 -30.04 -26.65
N ALA A 148 20.15 -30.94 -27.16
CA ALA A 148 19.21 -31.66 -26.31
C ALA A 148 19.98 -32.57 -25.34
N GLY A 149 19.65 -32.54 -24.06
CA GLY A 149 20.30 -33.37 -23.05
C GLY A 149 19.63 -33.26 -21.69
N GLU A 150 20.15 -33.96 -20.69
CA GLU A 150 19.61 -33.94 -19.34
C GLU A 150 20.50 -33.10 -18.40
N SER A 151 19.89 -32.15 -17.71
CA SER A 151 20.58 -31.35 -16.71
C SER A 151 20.83 -32.15 -15.43
N GLN A 152 22.09 -32.30 -15.03
CA GLN A 152 22.43 -32.91 -13.73
C GLN A 152 21.75 -32.19 -12.55
N TYR A 153 21.52 -30.88 -12.67
CA TYR A 153 20.79 -30.12 -11.65
C TYR A 153 19.34 -30.61 -11.50
N LEU A 154 18.62 -30.77 -12.62
CA LEU A 154 17.23 -31.24 -12.60
C LEU A 154 17.14 -32.72 -12.21
N VAL A 155 18.08 -33.55 -12.68
CA VAL A 155 18.17 -34.97 -12.28
C VAL A 155 18.35 -35.11 -10.77
N LYS A 156 19.26 -34.33 -10.15
CA LYS A 156 19.44 -34.32 -8.69
C LYS A 156 18.17 -33.89 -7.95
N LYS A 157 17.39 -32.99 -8.56
CA LYS A 157 16.11 -32.52 -8.04
C LYS A 157 14.96 -33.50 -8.32
N GLY A 158 15.19 -34.58 -9.08
CA GLY A 158 14.14 -35.53 -9.49
C GLY A 158 13.13 -34.93 -10.47
N LEU A 159 13.52 -33.88 -11.20
CA LEU A 159 12.70 -33.20 -12.20
C LEU A 159 13.09 -33.60 -13.62
N GLN A 160 12.09 -33.77 -14.47
CA GLN A 160 12.27 -34.06 -15.89
C GLN A 160 11.50 -33.03 -16.72
N CYS A 161 12.13 -32.59 -17.80
CA CYS A 161 11.55 -31.63 -18.74
C CYS A 161 11.97 -32.02 -20.16
N SER A 162 11.01 -32.07 -21.08
CA SER A 162 11.29 -32.34 -22.49
C SER A 162 12.01 -31.15 -23.14
N ASN A 163 12.90 -31.40 -24.10
CA ASN A 163 13.59 -30.36 -24.87
C ASN A 163 14.48 -29.42 -24.04
N GLN A 164 15.10 -29.93 -22.98
CA GLN A 164 16.14 -29.23 -22.23
C GLN A 164 17.30 -28.83 -23.15
N ARG A 165 17.69 -27.55 -23.09
CA ARG A 165 18.79 -26.99 -23.89
C ARG A 165 20.06 -26.96 -23.04
N MET A 166 21.06 -27.72 -23.43
CA MET A 166 22.33 -27.83 -22.72
C MET A 166 23.44 -27.13 -23.50
N LEU A 167 24.20 -26.27 -22.82
CA LEU A 167 25.43 -25.70 -23.36
C LEU A 167 26.57 -26.73 -23.33
N LYS A 168 27.64 -26.46 -24.09
CA LYS A 168 28.80 -27.36 -24.20
C LYS A 168 29.51 -27.65 -22.87
N ASP A 169 29.40 -26.75 -21.90
CA ASP A 169 29.96 -26.90 -20.55
C ASP A 169 29.05 -27.71 -19.60
N GLY A 170 27.92 -28.23 -20.09
CA GLY A 170 26.93 -28.95 -19.29
C GLY A 170 25.98 -28.04 -18.51
N SER A 171 25.97 -26.73 -18.76
CA SER A 171 25.00 -25.81 -18.17
C SER A 171 23.64 -25.89 -18.88
N LEU A 172 22.56 -25.90 -18.11
CA LEU A 172 21.19 -25.76 -18.63
C LEU A 172 20.95 -24.30 -19.05
N LEU A 173 20.46 -24.10 -20.26
CA LEU A 173 20.10 -22.79 -20.82
C LEU A 173 18.58 -22.59 -20.78
N LEU A 174 18.15 -21.55 -20.07
CA LEU A 174 16.75 -21.14 -19.94
C LEU A 174 16.56 -19.77 -20.58
N VAL A 175 15.76 -19.70 -21.65
CA VAL A 175 15.47 -18.42 -22.32
C VAL A 175 14.52 -17.59 -21.46
N THR A 176 14.80 -16.29 -21.35
CA THR A 176 13.87 -15.33 -20.74
C THR A 176 13.18 -14.52 -21.84
N GLN A 177 11.90 -14.25 -21.65
CA GLN A 177 11.07 -13.57 -22.62
C GLN A 177 9.98 -12.72 -21.95
N THR A 178 9.36 -11.85 -22.74
CA THR A 178 8.13 -11.12 -22.41
C THR A 178 6.88 -11.90 -22.86
N LEU A 179 5.69 -11.44 -22.46
CA LEU A 179 4.42 -12.11 -22.78
C LEU A 179 4.05 -12.13 -24.26
N ASP A 180 4.61 -11.20 -25.05
CA ASP A 180 4.51 -11.17 -26.51
C ASP A 180 5.49 -12.15 -27.21
N GLY A 181 6.33 -12.84 -26.43
CA GLY A 181 7.31 -13.82 -26.92
C GLY A 181 8.64 -13.21 -27.35
N ALA A 182 8.88 -11.90 -27.14
CA ALA A 182 10.17 -11.30 -27.45
C ALA A 182 11.27 -11.82 -26.50
N ILE A 183 12.38 -12.27 -27.07
CA ILE A 183 13.53 -12.78 -26.29
C ILE A 183 14.27 -11.60 -25.65
N THR A 184 14.32 -11.60 -24.32
CA THR A 184 14.96 -10.54 -23.54
C THR A 184 16.29 -10.96 -22.91
N GLY A 185 16.62 -12.25 -22.97
CA GLY A 185 17.84 -12.79 -22.39
C GLY A 185 17.79 -14.29 -22.13
N ALA A 186 18.64 -14.74 -21.21
CA ALA A 186 18.65 -16.11 -20.74
C ALA A 186 19.26 -16.23 -19.34
N GLN A 187 18.88 -17.29 -18.61
CA GLN A 187 19.51 -17.77 -17.39
C GLN A 187 20.20 -19.10 -17.65
N THR A 188 21.42 -19.25 -17.16
CA THR A 188 22.16 -20.52 -17.17
C THR A 188 22.18 -21.15 -15.78
N ILE A 189 21.98 -22.46 -15.69
CA ILE A 189 22.14 -23.24 -14.45
C ILE A 189 23.22 -24.28 -14.64
N LYS A 190 24.32 -24.17 -13.89
CA LYS A 190 25.45 -25.11 -13.95
C LYS A 190 25.09 -26.46 -13.31
N PRO A 191 25.86 -27.54 -13.57
CA PRO A 191 25.67 -28.85 -12.92
C PRO A 191 25.74 -28.85 -11.38
N ASN A 192 26.42 -27.85 -10.81
CA ASN A 192 26.50 -27.64 -9.36
C ASN A 192 25.31 -26.84 -8.80
N GLY A 193 24.36 -26.40 -9.63
CA GLY A 193 23.19 -25.61 -9.26
C GLY A 193 23.42 -24.09 -9.27
N GLU A 194 24.61 -23.60 -9.61
CA GLU A 194 24.88 -22.17 -9.70
C GLU A 194 24.08 -21.54 -10.86
N LYS A 195 23.22 -20.57 -10.54
CA LYS A 195 22.37 -19.85 -11.50
C LYS A 195 23.00 -18.50 -11.86
N ARG A 196 23.08 -18.16 -13.14
CA ARG A 196 23.59 -16.86 -13.62
C ARG A 196 22.76 -16.34 -14.79
N LEU A 197 22.54 -15.03 -14.86
CA LEU A 197 21.95 -14.40 -16.04
C LEU A 197 23.02 -14.14 -17.10
N VAL A 198 22.68 -14.36 -18.37
CA VAL A 198 23.55 -14.05 -19.50
C VAL A 198 23.72 -12.53 -19.60
N ALA A 199 24.95 -12.06 -19.80
CA ALA A 199 25.26 -10.63 -19.85
C ALA A 199 24.43 -9.88 -20.92
N GLY A 200 23.73 -8.84 -20.47
CA GLY A 200 22.79 -8.06 -21.29
C GLY A 200 21.33 -8.52 -21.21
N THR A 201 21.02 -9.54 -20.39
CA THR A 201 19.63 -9.95 -20.12
C THR A 201 18.85 -8.83 -19.43
N GLN A 202 17.67 -8.50 -19.96
CA GLN A 202 16.74 -7.56 -19.32
C GLN A 202 15.88 -8.32 -18.31
N LYS A 203 16.17 -8.20 -17.01
CA LYS A 203 15.48 -8.99 -15.97
C LYS A 203 14.05 -8.52 -15.71
N LYS A 204 13.85 -7.20 -15.54
CA LYS A 204 12.58 -6.61 -15.11
C LYS A 204 11.46 -6.92 -16.11
N GLY A 205 10.39 -7.58 -15.66
CA GLY A 205 9.25 -7.98 -16.48
C GLY A 205 9.52 -9.16 -17.42
N SER A 206 10.71 -9.77 -17.37
CA SER A 206 11.00 -10.99 -18.13
C SER A 206 10.83 -12.22 -17.26
N PHE A 207 10.45 -13.33 -17.87
CA PHE A 207 10.23 -14.61 -17.18
C PHE A 207 10.69 -15.77 -18.05
N ILE A 208 10.84 -16.93 -17.42
CA ILE A 208 11.10 -18.21 -18.10
C ILE A 208 9.75 -18.91 -18.25
N LEU A 209 9.34 -19.16 -19.49
CA LEU A 209 8.10 -19.88 -19.78
C LEU A 209 8.31 -21.39 -19.63
N VAL A 210 7.52 -22.02 -18.76
CA VAL A 210 7.60 -23.49 -18.54
C VAL A 210 6.53 -24.24 -19.31
N THR A 211 5.34 -23.65 -19.47
CA THR A 211 4.22 -24.23 -20.20
C THR A 211 3.81 -23.29 -21.31
N GLU A 212 3.61 -23.80 -22.53
CA GLU A 212 3.22 -22.96 -23.67
C GLU A 212 1.89 -22.25 -23.43
N ILE A 213 1.82 -20.99 -23.88
CA ILE A 213 0.60 -20.19 -23.84
C ILE A 213 -0.20 -20.50 -25.10
N THR A 214 -1.32 -21.21 -24.95
CA THR A 214 -2.25 -21.50 -26.05
C THR A 214 -3.54 -20.71 -25.84
N GLY A 215 -3.79 -19.73 -26.72
CA GLY A 215 -4.95 -18.84 -26.61
C GLY A 215 -4.96 -18.02 -25.32
N THR A 216 -6.15 -17.82 -24.75
CA THR A 216 -6.33 -17.11 -23.47
C THR A 216 -6.30 -18.10 -22.31
N PRO A 217 -5.26 -18.08 -21.44
CA PRO A 217 -5.13 -19.05 -20.37
C PRO A 217 -6.16 -18.79 -19.25
N ASN A 218 -6.91 -19.81 -18.82
CA ASN A 218 -7.82 -19.66 -17.68
C ASN A 218 -7.08 -19.45 -16.35
N THR A 219 -5.88 -20.02 -16.22
CA THR A 219 -5.03 -19.93 -15.02
C THR A 219 -3.59 -19.67 -15.41
N ILE A 220 -2.96 -18.71 -14.73
CA ILE A 220 -1.53 -18.41 -14.81
C ILE A 220 -0.93 -18.62 -13.42
N ILE A 221 0.20 -19.31 -13.35
CA ILE A 221 0.92 -19.58 -12.10
C ILE A 221 2.31 -18.99 -12.23
N ILE A 222 2.70 -18.17 -11.24
CA ILE A 222 3.98 -17.48 -11.23
C ILE A 222 4.77 -17.97 -10.02
N THR A 223 5.98 -18.46 -10.24
CA THR A 223 6.92 -18.86 -9.20
C THR A 223 8.15 -17.97 -9.21
N GLU A 224 8.95 -18.02 -8.14
CA GLU A 224 10.25 -17.35 -8.11
C GLU A 224 11.26 -18.07 -9.03
N GLY A 225 11.52 -19.35 -8.75
CA GLY A 225 12.53 -20.16 -9.44
C GLY A 225 11.98 -21.13 -10.49
N TYR A 226 12.86 -21.55 -11.41
CA TYR A 226 12.55 -22.50 -12.47
C TYR A 226 12.27 -23.94 -11.98
N ALA A 227 13.02 -24.44 -10.99
CA ALA A 227 12.74 -25.77 -10.43
C ALA A 227 11.35 -25.82 -9.76
N THR A 228 11.03 -24.81 -8.95
CA THR A 228 9.70 -24.60 -8.38
C THR A 228 8.63 -24.53 -9.48
N ALA A 229 8.88 -23.83 -10.59
CA ALA A 229 7.96 -23.76 -11.73
C ALA A 229 7.70 -25.15 -12.36
N LEU A 230 8.74 -25.95 -12.58
CA LEU A 230 8.62 -27.31 -13.09
C LEU A 230 7.80 -28.19 -12.13
N THR A 231 8.06 -28.10 -10.82
CA THR A 231 7.25 -28.78 -9.81
C THR A 231 5.79 -28.41 -9.94
N VAL A 232 5.50 -27.11 -9.90
CA VAL A 232 4.14 -26.57 -9.88
C VAL A 232 3.37 -26.92 -11.16
N SER A 233 4.06 -27.04 -12.30
CA SER A 233 3.46 -27.52 -13.56
C SER A 233 2.90 -28.95 -13.47
N GLN A 234 3.41 -29.77 -12.54
CA GLN A 234 2.90 -31.12 -12.25
C GLN A 234 1.77 -31.10 -11.21
N LEU A 235 1.70 -30.05 -10.37
CA LEU A 235 0.74 -29.94 -9.28
C LEU A 235 -0.59 -29.33 -9.72
N TYR A 236 -0.56 -28.31 -10.58
CA TYR A 236 -1.77 -27.55 -10.93
C TYR A 236 -1.82 -27.18 -12.41
N LYS A 237 -3.00 -27.33 -13.02
CA LYS A 237 -3.21 -27.04 -14.44
C LYS A 237 -3.24 -25.53 -14.68
N GLY A 238 -2.29 -25.03 -15.46
CA GLY A 238 -2.22 -23.63 -15.86
C GLY A 238 -0.96 -23.34 -16.68
N VAL A 239 -0.86 -22.12 -17.19
CA VAL A 239 0.39 -21.59 -17.75
C VAL A 239 1.33 -21.27 -16.60
N VAL A 240 2.53 -21.84 -16.59
CA VAL A 240 3.50 -21.62 -15.52
C VAL A 240 4.66 -20.75 -15.99
N LEU A 241 4.92 -19.67 -15.24
CA LEU A 241 5.97 -18.68 -15.49
C LEU A 241 6.93 -18.66 -14.28
N ALA A 242 8.24 -18.71 -14.52
CA ALA A 242 9.23 -18.45 -13.48
C ALA A 242 9.74 -17.00 -13.58
N ALA A 243 9.56 -16.22 -12.52
CA ALA A 243 9.89 -14.80 -12.47
C ALA A 243 11.39 -14.53 -12.24
N ILE A 244 12.23 -15.56 -12.18
CA ILE A 244 13.70 -15.50 -11.96
C ILE A 244 14.06 -15.31 -10.48
N ASP A 245 13.50 -14.29 -9.83
CA ASP A 245 13.70 -13.96 -8.41
C ASP A 245 12.51 -13.19 -7.81
N GLU A 246 12.53 -12.99 -6.49
CA GLU A 246 11.44 -12.41 -5.72
C GLU A 246 11.17 -10.94 -6.10
N SER A 247 12.21 -10.22 -6.52
CA SER A 247 12.13 -8.80 -6.89
C SER A 247 11.33 -8.55 -8.16
N ASN A 248 11.15 -9.58 -8.99
CA ASN A 248 10.50 -9.49 -10.29
C ASN A 248 9.07 -10.06 -10.31
N LEU A 249 8.63 -10.72 -9.23
CA LEU A 249 7.30 -11.32 -9.10
C LEU A 249 6.17 -10.33 -9.40
N LEU A 250 6.21 -9.15 -8.77
CA LEU A 250 5.16 -8.13 -8.92
C LEU A 250 5.04 -7.65 -10.37
N VAL A 251 6.17 -7.35 -11.01
CA VAL A 251 6.20 -6.80 -12.37
C VAL A 251 5.63 -7.81 -13.37
N VAL A 252 6.05 -9.07 -13.28
CA VAL A 252 5.55 -10.15 -14.15
C VAL A 252 4.06 -10.40 -13.90
N ALA A 253 3.62 -10.34 -12.65
CA ALA A 253 2.21 -10.53 -12.28
C ALA A 253 1.31 -9.38 -12.77
N GLU A 254 1.76 -8.14 -12.67
CA GLU A 254 1.03 -6.96 -13.19
C GLU A 254 0.87 -7.04 -14.71
N GLN A 255 1.94 -7.38 -15.43
CA GLN A 255 1.90 -7.58 -16.88
C GLN A 255 0.95 -8.72 -17.27
N ALA A 256 1.00 -9.85 -16.54
CA ALA A 256 0.10 -10.97 -16.79
C ALA A 256 -1.37 -10.59 -16.54
N ARG A 257 -1.64 -9.79 -15.49
CA ARG A 257 -2.99 -9.29 -15.19
C ARG A 257 -3.49 -8.31 -16.25
N GLU A 258 -2.63 -7.42 -16.73
CA GLU A 258 -2.98 -6.45 -17.78
C GLU A 258 -3.36 -7.16 -19.08
N GLN A 259 -2.55 -8.13 -19.51
CA GLN A 259 -2.80 -8.87 -20.74
C GLN A 259 -3.95 -9.89 -20.62
N TYR A 260 -4.14 -10.47 -19.43
CA TYR A 260 -5.19 -11.45 -19.17
C TYR A 260 -6.06 -11.07 -17.96
N PRO A 261 -6.95 -10.06 -18.08
CA PRO A 261 -7.70 -9.51 -16.96
C PRO A 261 -8.56 -10.53 -16.21
N ASN A 262 -9.12 -11.50 -16.93
CA ASN A 262 -10.07 -12.49 -16.39
C ASN A 262 -9.42 -13.79 -15.90
N SER A 263 -8.10 -13.96 -16.08
CA SER A 263 -7.42 -15.20 -15.72
C SER A 263 -7.21 -15.31 -14.21
N LYS A 264 -7.28 -16.52 -13.66
CA LYS A 264 -6.87 -16.79 -12.29
C LYS A 264 -5.35 -16.74 -12.21
N ILE A 265 -4.78 -15.77 -11.49
CA ILE A 265 -3.33 -15.67 -11.29
C ILE A 265 -2.98 -16.18 -9.90
N ILE A 266 -2.08 -17.16 -9.83
CA ILE A 266 -1.60 -17.80 -8.59
C ILE A 266 -0.12 -17.48 -8.44
N ILE A 267 0.29 -16.93 -7.30
CA ILE A 267 1.69 -16.75 -6.92
C ILE A 267 2.06 -17.94 -6.02
N ALA A 268 2.85 -18.87 -6.57
CA ALA A 268 3.35 -20.03 -5.84
C ALA A 268 4.74 -19.72 -5.29
N ALA A 269 4.78 -19.39 -4.01
CA ALA A 269 5.94 -18.79 -3.35
C ALA A 269 6.73 -19.81 -2.53
N ASP A 270 8.00 -19.51 -2.30
CA ASP A 270 8.86 -20.26 -1.41
C ASP A 270 8.51 -19.93 0.05
N ASN A 271 8.53 -20.93 0.92
CA ASN A 271 8.30 -20.74 2.35
C ASN A 271 9.64 -20.46 3.04
N ASP A 272 10.04 -19.19 3.11
CA ASP A 272 11.26 -18.75 3.81
C ASP A 272 11.03 -18.62 5.33
N ARG A 273 10.45 -19.64 5.96
CA ARG A 273 10.31 -19.64 7.42
C ARG A 273 11.68 -19.70 8.08
N HIS A 274 11.84 -18.89 9.12
CA HIS A 274 13.01 -18.78 9.96
C HIS A 274 12.60 -19.07 11.40
N GLU A 275 13.54 -19.54 12.22
CA GLU A 275 13.29 -19.67 13.66
C GLU A 275 12.91 -18.29 14.23
N PRO A 276 12.01 -18.21 15.23
CA PRO A 276 11.47 -16.94 15.74
C PRO A 276 12.53 -15.92 16.21
N GLU A 277 13.73 -16.39 16.55
CA GLU A 277 14.86 -15.60 17.03
C GLU A 277 16.00 -15.47 16.02
N GLU A 278 15.87 -16.04 14.82
CA GLU A 278 16.92 -16.03 13.82
C GLU A 278 17.11 -14.61 13.26
N GLN A 279 18.28 -14.03 13.52
CA GLN A 279 18.63 -12.69 13.05
C GLN A 279 19.45 -12.74 11.76
N ASP A 280 19.27 -11.74 10.90
CA ASP A 280 20.15 -11.50 9.76
C ASP A 280 21.52 -10.99 10.24
N LYS A 281 22.46 -10.85 9.28
CA LYS A 281 23.80 -10.29 9.52
C LYS A 281 23.82 -8.88 10.14
N ASN A 282 22.67 -8.21 10.21
CA ASN A 282 22.48 -6.87 10.75
C ASN A 282 21.67 -6.87 12.06
N GLY A 283 21.42 -8.04 12.67
CA GLY A 283 20.69 -8.17 13.94
C GLY A 283 19.17 -8.03 13.83
N ARG A 284 18.58 -8.07 12.62
CA ARG A 284 17.12 -8.00 12.42
C ARG A 284 16.52 -9.39 12.31
N LEU A 285 15.36 -9.61 12.91
CA LEU A 285 14.63 -10.87 12.75
C LEU A 285 14.37 -11.16 11.27
N LYS A 286 14.78 -12.36 10.83
CA LYS A 286 14.55 -12.80 9.47
C LYS A 286 13.05 -12.98 9.24
N LYS A 287 12.56 -12.39 8.16
CA LYS A 287 11.16 -12.48 7.75
C LYS A 287 11.04 -13.48 6.61
N ASN A 288 9.86 -14.07 6.46
CA ASN A 288 9.55 -14.91 5.32
C ASN A 288 9.37 -14.05 4.06
N VAL A 289 10.49 -13.78 3.37
CA VAL A 289 10.54 -12.87 2.23
C VAL A 289 9.68 -13.38 1.09
N GLY A 290 9.76 -14.68 0.75
CA GLY A 290 8.92 -15.32 -0.25
C GLY A 290 7.42 -15.11 0.00
N LYS A 291 6.94 -15.38 1.22
CA LYS A 291 5.54 -15.14 1.61
C LYS A 291 5.14 -13.67 1.48
N ILE A 292 5.96 -12.75 2.01
CA ILE A 292 5.65 -11.32 1.99
C ILE A 292 5.59 -10.79 0.55
N ALA A 293 6.54 -11.17 -0.30
CA ALA A 293 6.58 -10.77 -1.70
C ALA A 293 5.36 -11.31 -2.47
N ALA A 294 4.98 -12.55 -2.23
CA ALA A 294 3.83 -13.18 -2.87
C ALA A 294 2.50 -12.58 -2.42
N GLU A 295 2.30 -12.35 -1.13
CA GLU A 295 1.09 -11.71 -0.60
C GLU A 295 0.94 -10.27 -1.09
N LYS A 296 2.05 -9.50 -1.11
CA LYS A 296 2.06 -8.15 -1.68
C LYS A 296 1.68 -8.17 -3.16
N THR A 297 2.24 -9.12 -3.92
CA THR A 297 1.97 -9.28 -5.35
C THR A 297 0.52 -9.66 -5.60
N ALA A 298 0.03 -10.70 -4.93
CA ALA A 298 -1.35 -11.16 -5.05
C ALA A 298 -2.35 -10.06 -4.67
N LYS A 299 -2.07 -9.26 -3.63
CA LYS A 299 -2.91 -8.12 -3.25
C LYS A 299 -2.97 -7.06 -4.36
N ALA A 300 -1.86 -6.75 -5.02
CA ALA A 300 -1.81 -5.74 -6.08
C ALA A 300 -2.63 -6.15 -7.31
N ILE A 301 -2.66 -7.45 -7.64
CA ILE A 301 -3.27 -7.96 -8.87
C ILE A 301 -4.55 -8.78 -8.65
N ASN A 302 -5.14 -8.73 -7.45
CA ASN A 302 -6.28 -9.57 -7.05
C ASN A 302 -6.04 -11.06 -7.36
N GLY A 303 -4.83 -11.54 -7.03
CA GLY A 303 -4.34 -12.88 -7.25
C GLY A 303 -4.53 -13.81 -6.06
N TRP A 304 -4.08 -15.03 -6.23
CA TRP A 304 -4.04 -16.08 -5.21
C TRP A 304 -2.60 -16.33 -4.78
N VAL A 305 -2.40 -16.84 -3.58
CA VAL A 305 -1.11 -17.25 -3.03
C VAL A 305 -1.20 -18.71 -2.62
N THR A 306 -0.10 -19.44 -2.75
CA THR A 306 0.06 -20.76 -2.14
C THR A 306 1.53 -20.98 -1.78
N LEU A 307 1.77 -21.60 -0.63
CA LEU A 307 3.09 -21.93 -0.10
C LEU A 307 3.10 -23.38 0.39
N PRO A 308 4.25 -24.07 0.38
CA PRO A 308 4.39 -25.36 1.05
C PRO A 308 3.95 -25.26 2.52
N PRO A 309 3.08 -26.17 3.01
CA PRO A 309 2.59 -26.14 4.38
C PRO A 309 3.62 -26.73 5.36
N THR A 310 4.80 -26.12 5.41
CA THR A 310 5.92 -26.56 6.26
C THR A 310 6.17 -25.57 7.40
N GLU A 311 6.63 -26.10 8.53
CA GLU A 311 7.08 -25.29 9.67
C GLU A 311 8.55 -24.84 9.53
N TYR A 312 9.28 -25.39 8.55
CA TYR A 312 10.66 -25.07 8.20
C TYR A 312 10.76 -24.48 6.79
N LYS A 313 11.94 -23.96 6.44
CA LYS A 313 12.20 -23.42 5.11
C LYS A 313 12.08 -24.49 4.03
N ALA A 314 11.17 -24.29 3.06
CA ALA A 314 10.99 -25.19 1.94
C ALA A 314 10.40 -24.46 0.72
N ASP A 315 10.80 -24.85 -0.48
CA ASP A 315 10.06 -24.52 -1.70
C ASP A 315 9.11 -25.69 -2.08
N TRP A 316 8.32 -25.51 -3.15
CA TRP A 316 7.42 -26.57 -3.62
C TRP A 316 8.15 -27.81 -4.13
N ASP A 317 9.39 -27.65 -4.60
CA ASP A 317 10.23 -28.75 -5.06
C ASP A 317 10.73 -29.61 -3.89
N ASP A 318 11.20 -28.99 -2.81
CA ASP A 318 11.59 -29.65 -1.57
C ASP A 318 10.39 -30.41 -0.96
N TYR A 319 9.21 -29.78 -0.93
CA TYR A 319 7.98 -30.42 -0.44
C TYR A 319 7.59 -31.65 -1.31
N ARG A 320 7.68 -31.54 -2.64
CA ARG A 320 7.43 -32.67 -3.55
C ARG A 320 8.44 -33.79 -3.31
N GLN A 321 9.72 -33.49 -3.14
CA GLN A 321 10.75 -34.51 -2.91
C GLN A 321 10.50 -35.28 -1.60
N GLN A 322 10.02 -34.61 -0.56
CA GLN A 322 9.75 -35.23 0.73
C GLN A 322 8.43 -36.02 0.77
N HIS A 323 7.36 -35.49 0.18
CA HIS A 323 6.00 -36.04 0.35
C HIS A 323 5.44 -36.71 -0.91
N GLY A 324 6.12 -36.59 -2.05
CA GLY A 324 5.66 -37.06 -3.35
C GLY A 324 4.71 -36.10 -4.06
N VAL A 325 4.47 -36.37 -5.35
CA VAL A 325 3.68 -35.50 -6.25
C VAL A 325 2.21 -35.41 -5.81
N ASP A 326 1.60 -36.52 -5.40
CA ASP A 326 0.17 -36.55 -5.06
C ASP A 326 -0.16 -35.72 -3.82
N MET A 327 0.67 -35.83 -2.77
CA MET A 327 0.54 -35.02 -1.56
C MET A 327 0.83 -33.55 -1.85
N ALA A 328 1.87 -33.25 -2.64
CA ALA A 328 2.16 -31.89 -3.06
C ALA A 328 0.99 -31.26 -3.85
N LYS A 329 0.31 -32.05 -4.69
CA LYS A 329 -0.86 -31.59 -5.46
C LYS A 329 -2.07 -31.27 -4.58
N GLN A 330 -2.33 -32.11 -3.59
CA GLN A 330 -3.38 -31.85 -2.60
C GLN A 330 -3.05 -30.61 -1.77
N ALA A 331 -1.83 -30.53 -1.22
CA ALA A 331 -1.35 -29.40 -0.45
C ALA A 331 -1.40 -28.09 -1.24
N PHE A 332 -0.98 -28.11 -2.51
CA PHE A 332 -1.03 -26.94 -3.39
C PHE A 332 -2.44 -26.40 -3.53
N THR A 333 -3.42 -27.29 -3.78
CA THR A 333 -4.83 -26.92 -3.97
C THR A 333 -5.47 -26.43 -2.67
N GLN A 334 -5.20 -27.09 -1.54
CA GLN A 334 -5.73 -26.71 -0.23
C GLN A 334 -5.11 -25.43 0.32
N GLY A 335 -3.83 -25.18 0.02
CA GLY A 335 -3.09 -24.00 0.44
C GLY A 335 -3.36 -22.75 -0.41
N LEU A 336 -4.29 -22.80 -1.38
CA LEU A 336 -4.67 -21.63 -2.16
C LEU A 336 -5.53 -20.68 -1.34
N TYR A 337 -5.05 -19.45 -1.16
CA TYR A 337 -5.83 -18.38 -0.53
C TYR A 337 -5.67 -17.07 -1.30
N GLN A 338 -6.67 -16.19 -1.23
CA GLN A 338 -6.50 -14.81 -1.65
C GLN A 338 -6.02 -14.00 -0.46
N SER A 339 -4.94 -13.25 -0.62
CA SER A 339 -4.59 -12.22 0.34
C SER A 339 -5.63 -11.12 0.21
N THR A 340 -6.74 -11.26 0.94
CA THR A 340 -7.88 -10.34 0.84
C THR A 340 -7.41 -8.92 1.11
N SER A 341 -7.71 -7.98 0.19
CA SER A 341 -8.00 -6.61 0.60
C SER A 341 -9.05 -6.71 1.70
N THR A 342 -8.75 -6.21 2.89
CA THR A 342 -9.56 -6.38 4.10
C THR A 342 -11.03 -6.01 3.84
N LYS A 343 -11.83 -7.04 3.52
CA LYS A 343 -13.23 -7.20 3.86
C LYS A 343 -13.34 -8.60 4.49
N LYS A 344 -13.90 -8.59 5.70
CA LYS A 344 -14.04 -9.67 6.67
C LYS A 344 -14.54 -11.00 6.07
N LYS A 345 -13.89 -12.08 6.53
CA LYS A 345 -14.37 -13.44 6.90
C LYS A 345 -15.40 -14.16 6.00
N ALA A 346 -15.03 -15.39 5.63
CA ALA A 346 -15.92 -16.54 5.79
C ALA A 346 -15.11 -17.77 6.24
N ALA A 347 -15.66 -18.47 7.23
CA ALA A 347 -15.07 -19.57 7.96
C ALA A 347 -14.94 -20.85 7.13
N ILE A 348 -13.94 -21.69 7.46
CA ILE A 348 -14.03 -23.14 7.28
C ILE A 348 -13.59 -23.78 8.60
N GLN A 349 -14.56 -24.45 9.23
CA GLN A 349 -14.36 -25.45 10.28
C GLN A 349 -13.49 -26.59 9.73
N LEU A 350 -12.43 -26.91 10.46
CA LEU A 350 -11.88 -28.25 10.49
C LEU A 350 -11.66 -28.60 11.96
N ASN A 351 -12.46 -29.54 12.43
CA ASN A 351 -12.30 -30.20 13.72
C ASN A 351 -10.90 -30.80 13.78
N ASN A 352 -10.15 -30.47 14.83
CA ASN A 352 -9.28 -31.40 15.54
C ASN A 352 -8.93 -30.78 16.88
N ASP A 353 -9.22 -31.55 17.92
CA ASP A 353 -9.03 -31.22 19.33
C ASP A 353 -7.54 -31.03 19.66
N ALA A 354 -7.08 -29.79 19.62
CA ALA A 354 -5.90 -29.32 20.33
C ALA A 354 -6.07 -27.81 20.56
N GLU A 355 -6.23 -27.40 21.81
CA GLU A 355 -6.24 -26.00 22.25
C GLU A 355 -5.12 -25.20 21.54
N PRO A 356 -5.44 -24.24 20.65
CA PRO A 356 -4.44 -23.37 20.08
C PRO A 356 -3.94 -22.46 21.19
N SER A 357 -2.63 -22.46 21.43
CA SER A 357 -1.98 -21.56 22.38
C SER A 357 -2.33 -20.11 22.04
N LYS A 358 -3.32 -19.57 22.77
CA LYS A 358 -3.78 -18.20 22.67
C LYS A 358 -2.57 -17.30 22.94
N LEU A 359 -2.07 -16.60 21.91
CA LEU A 359 -1.02 -15.60 22.08
C LEU A 359 -1.44 -14.64 23.20
N THR A 360 -0.57 -14.48 24.20
CA THR A 360 -0.82 -13.56 25.30
C THR A 360 -0.78 -12.12 24.80
N LEU A 361 -1.47 -11.19 25.47
CA LEU A 361 -1.45 -9.77 25.11
C LEU A 361 -0.04 -9.18 24.97
N CYS A 362 0.94 -9.69 25.71
CA CYS A 362 2.34 -9.28 25.61
C CYS A 362 3.02 -9.72 24.29
N GLN A 363 2.60 -10.86 23.74
CA GLN A 363 3.15 -11.44 22.51
C GLN A 363 2.45 -10.91 21.26
N MET A 364 1.26 -10.32 21.41
CA MET A 364 0.52 -9.71 20.31
C MET A 364 1.23 -8.46 19.77
N GLY A 365 1.24 -8.28 18.45
CA GLY A 365 1.64 -7.03 17.82
C GLY A 365 0.68 -5.88 18.10
N ALA A 366 1.07 -4.63 17.80
CA ALA A 366 0.23 -3.45 18.05
C ALA A 366 -1.14 -3.53 17.36
N SER A 367 -1.20 -4.03 16.12
CA SER A 367 -2.45 -4.23 15.37
C SER A 367 -3.36 -5.25 16.03
N GLN A 368 -2.81 -6.38 16.49
CA GLN A 368 -3.55 -7.44 17.18
C GLN A 368 -4.08 -6.98 18.54
N ARG A 369 -3.29 -6.20 19.28
CA ARG A 369 -3.77 -5.55 20.52
C ARG A 369 -4.89 -4.55 20.23
N GLY A 370 -4.80 -3.83 19.11
CA GLY A 370 -5.89 -2.99 18.60
C GLY A 370 -7.17 -3.80 18.34
N GLU A 371 -7.07 -4.99 17.73
CA GLU A 371 -8.22 -5.88 17.51
C GLU A 371 -8.84 -6.39 18.81
N VAL A 372 -8.01 -6.70 19.82
CA VAL A 372 -8.52 -7.04 21.16
C VAL A 372 -9.30 -5.86 21.74
N LEU A 373 -8.73 -4.66 21.67
CA LEU A 373 -9.40 -3.45 22.14
C LEU A 373 -10.73 -3.20 21.40
N LEU A 374 -10.76 -3.37 20.08
CA LEU A 374 -11.98 -3.28 19.27
C LEU A 374 -13.05 -4.29 19.72
N SER A 375 -12.63 -5.51 20.02
CA SER A 375 -13.53 -6.59 20.47
C SER A 375 -14.18 -6.25 21.82
N ARG A 376 -13.52 -5.49 22.70
CA ARG A 376 -14.11 -5.03 23.97
C ARG A 376 -15.26 -4.04 23.76
N TYR A 377 -15.29 -3.37 22.61
CA TYR A 377 -16.38 -2.50 22.16
C TYR A 377 -17.31 -3.19 21.14
N ASN A 378 -17.38 -4.53 21.14
CA ASN A 378 -18.25 -5.34 20.26
C ASN A 378 -18.09 -5.04 18.76
N ASP A 379 -16.89 -4.67 18.29
CA ASP A 379 -16.63 -4.24 16.91
C ASP A 379 -17.39 -2.97 16.47
N ASP A 380 -17.94 -2.22 17.42
CA ASP A 380 -18.83 -1.08 17.18
C ASP A 380 -18.11 0.27 17.40
N LEU A 381 -16.85 0.35 16.95
CA LEU A 381 -16.07 1.58 16.88
C LEU A 381 -15.93 2.08 15.43
N ALA A 382 -15.87 3.39 15.26
CA ALA A 382 -15.60 4.06 13.99
C ALA A 382 -14.78 5.34 14.21
N LEU A 383 -14.08 5.80 13.18
CA LEU A 383 -13.25 7.00 13.22
C LEU A 383 -13.94 8.15 12.48
N ASP A 384 -14.07 9.30 13.13
CA ASP A 384 -14.44 10.53 12.44
C ASP A 384 -13.21 11.07 11.69
N GLY A 385 -13.26 11.08 10.36
CA GLY A 385 -12.14 11.51 9.53
C GLY A 385 -11.79 13.00 9.64
N ALA A 386 -12.71 13.85 10.12
CA ALA A 386 -12.44 15.28 10.28
C ALA A 386 -11.74 15.62 11.60
N SER A 387 -12.14 14.96 12.68
CA SER A 387 -11.63 15.22 14.04
C SER A 387 -10.63 14.18 14.53
N GLU A 388 -10.42 13.09 13.78
CA GLU A 388 -9.66 11.89 14.19
C GLU A 388 -10.12 11.28 15.53
N THR A 389 -11.36 11.58 15.92
CA THR A 389 -11.98 11.11 17.17
C THR A 389 -12.67 9.77 16.92
N VAL A 390 -12.35 8.78 17.76
CA VAL A 390 -13.03 7.48 17.75
C VAL A 390 -14.42 7.64 18.36
N HIS A 391 -15.42 7.01 17.77
CA HIS A 391 -16.77 6.94 18.30
C HIS A 391 -17.20 5.49 18.51
N HIS A 392 -17.95 5.24 19.58
CA HIS A 392 -18.56 3.96 19.91
C HIS A 392 -20.07 4.02 19.71
N TYR A 393 -20.64 3.02 19.04
CA TYR A 393 -22.07 2.91 18.86
C TYR A 393 -22.73 2.24 20.07
N ASP A 394 -23.64 2.94 20.75
CA ASP A 394 -24.30 2.46 21.98
C ASP A 394 -25.64 1.75 21.73
N SER A 395 -25.90 1.32 20.50
CA SER A 395 -27.19 0.83 19.97
C SER A 395 -28.20 1.92 19.55
N ILE A 396 -27.97 3.18 19.90
CA ILE A 396 -28.83 4.31 19.51
C ILE A 396 -28.04 5.30 18.67
N ILE A 397 -26.91 5.79 19.20
CA ILE A 397 -26.05 6.82 18.62
C ILE A 397 -24.56 6.45 18.69
N TRP A 398 -23.76 7.16 17.90
CA TRP A 398 -22.30 7.15 17.97
C TRP A 398 -21.81 8.19 18.98
N ARG A 399 -21.22 7.75 20.09
CA ARG A 399 -20.65 8.64 21.13
C ARG A 399 -19.14 8.74 21.00
N PRO A 400 -18.53 9.93 21.16
CA PRO A 400 -17.09 10.08 21.12
C PRO A 400 -16.42 9.35 22.29
N VAL A 401 -15.31 8.66 22.00
CA VAL A 401 -14.44 7.98 22.95
C VAL A 401 -13.06 8.61 22.85
N SER A 402 -12.55 9.12 23.98
CA SER A 402 -11.23 9.76 23.97
C SER A 402 -10.10 8.74 23.92
N ASP A 403 -8.95 9.13 23.36
CA ASP A 403 -7.73 8.31 23.37
C ASP A 403 -7.29 7.93 24.79
N ARG A 404 -7.61 8.76 25.78
CA ARG A 404 -7.34 8.44 27.18
C ARG A 404 -8.18 7.25 27.64
N ASP A 405 -9.45 7.20 27.23
CA ASP A 405 -10.37 6.14 27.63
C ASP A 405 -10.05 4.83 26.89
N LEU A 406 -9.72 4.90 25.59
CA LEU A 406 -9.21 3.75 24.82
C LEU A 406 -7.93 3.16 25.44
N ARG A 407 -6.99 4.01 25.87
CA ARG A 407 -5.78 3.56 26.54
C ARG A 407 -6.09 2.91 27.90
N ARG A 408 -7.02 3.47 28.67
CA ARG A 408 -7.48 2.88 29.95
C ARG A 408 -8.12 1.51 29.74
N GLU A 409 -8.94 1.38 28.69
CA GLU A 409 -9.59 0.13 28.34
C GLU A 409 -8.58 -0.94 27.90
N MET A 410 -7.52 -0.54 27.18
CA MET A 410 -6.42 -1.45 26.85
C MET A 410 -5.65 -1.89 28.10
N VAL A 411 -5.38 -0.95 29.03
CA VAL A 411 -4.75 -1.28 30.32
C VAL A 411 -5.61 -2.26 31.12
N ALA A 412 -6.93 -2.07 31.15
CA ALA A 412 -7.84 -3.01 31.81
C ALA A 412 -7.73 -4.43 31.22
N ALA A 413 -7.59 -4.56 29.89
CA ALA A 413 -7.37 -5.85 29.25
C ALA A 413 -6.08 -6.56 29.73
N PHE A 414 -4.97 -5.82 29.84
CA PHE A 414 -3.73 -6.35 30.40
C PHE A 414 -3.85 -6.74 31.88
N MET A 415 -4.57 -5.95 32.66
CA MET A 415 -4.77 -6.20 34.09
C MET A 415 -5.64 -7.43 34.35
N GLU A 416 -6.67 -7.66 33.53
CA GLU A 416 -7.53 -8.86 33.60
C GLU A 416 -6.73 -10.15 33.35
N GLU A 417 -5.78 -10.12 32.42
CA GLU A 417 -4.87 -11.24 32.15
C GLU A 417 -3.66 -11.28 33.10
N LYS A 418 -3.56 -10.34 34.06
CA LYS A 418 -2.42 -10.18 34.98
C LYS A 418 -1.06 -10.05 34.27
N LEU A 419 -1.06 -9.37 33.12
CA LEU A 419 0.11 -9.20 32.25
C LEU A 419 0.73 -7.80 32.38
N PRO A 420 2.06 -7.69 32.26
CA PRO A 420 2.72 -6.38 32.23
C PRO A 420 2.42 -5.63 30.93
N TYR A 421 2.36 -4.30 31.02
CA TYR A 421 2.22 -3.41 29.87
C TYR A 421 3.23 -2.27 29.93
N SER A 422 3.53 -1.67 28.77
CA SER A 422 4.33 -0.45 28.67
C SER A 422 3.48 0.71 28.14
N PRO A 423 3.71 1.96 28.57
CA PRO A 423 2.97 3.12 28.07
C PRO A 423 3.03 3.23 26.54
N HIS A 424 4.20 2.97 25.95
CA HIS A 424 4.38 2.97 24.50
C HIS A 424 3.55 1.86 23.83
N GLY A 425 3.56 0.64 24.37
CA GLY A 425 2.80 -0.49 23.81
C GLY A 425 1.30 -0.28 23.83
N ILE A 426 0.78 0.44 24.84
CA ILE A 426 -0.62 0.86 24.96
C ILE A 426 -0.96 1.94 23.93
N SER A 427 -0.15 2.99 23.82
CA SER A 427 -0.35 4.05 22.81
C SER A 427 -0.33 3.47 21.40
N SER A 428 0.67 2.65 21.06
CA SER A 428 0.76 2.02 19.74
C SER A 428 -0.41 1.09 19.43
N ALA A 429 -1.04 0.47 20.44
CA ALA A 429 -2.24 -0.35 20.23
C ALA A 429 -3.45 0.52 19.86
N VAL A 430 -3.62 1.68 20.49
CA VAL A 430 -4.67 2.65 20.16
C VAL A 430 -4.43 3.27 18.79
N ASP A 431 -3.19 3.65 18.47
CA ASP A 431 -2.84 4.18 17.15
C ASP A 431 -3.11 3.14 16.04
N ALA A 432 -2.71 1.88 16.28
CA ALA A 432 -2.97 0.78 15.35
C ALA A 432 -4.47 0.44 15.23
N LEU A 433 -5.25 0.58 16.30
CA LEU A 433 -6.71 0.46 16.27
C LEU A 433 -7.31 1.52 15.34
N LYS A 434 -6.97 2.81 15.52
CA LYS A 434 -7.51 3.92 14.71
C LYS A 434 -7.31 3.69 13.21
N LEU A 435 -6.15 3.17 12.81
CA LEU A 435 -5.85 2.84 11.41
C LEU A 435 -6.74 1.73 10.82
N GLN A 436 -7.33 0.89 11.67
CA GLN A 436 -8.19 -0.24 11.27
C GLN A 436 -9.69 0.10 11.32
N LEU A 437 -10.08 1.17 12.01
CA LEU A 437 -11.49 1.53 12.19
C LEU A 437 -12.14 1.98 10.87
N PRO A 438 -13.42 1.63 10.64
CA PRO A 438 -14.18 2.21 9.54
C PRO A 438 -14.35 3.72 9.74
N MET A 439 -14.29 4.48 8.63
CA MET A 439 -14.57 5.91 8.65
C MET A 439 -16.06 6.18 8.78
N MET A 440 -16.44 7.04 9.72
CA MET A 440 -17.82 7.50 9.88
C MET A 440 -18.28 8.20 8.61
N GLN A 441 -19.56 8.02 8.26
CA GLN A 441 -20.20 8.78 7.19
C GLN A 441 -21.04 9.90 7.80
N LEU A 442 -21.38 10.89 6.97
CA LEU A 442 -22.26 11.97 7.36
C LEU A 442 -23.67 11.42 7.64
N PRO A 443 -24.26 11.69 8.82
CA PRO A 443 -25.64 11.30 9.08
C PRO A 443 -26.59 11.98 8.08
N GLU A 444 -27.54 11.21 7.58
CA GLU A 444 -28.47 11.72 6.59
C GLU A 444 -29.46 12.70 7.23
N ARG A 445 -29.51 13.93 6.70
CA ARG A 445 -30.32 15.04 7.27
C ARG A 445 -31.83 14.78 7.36
N HIS A 446 -32.33 13.72 6.73
CA HIS A 446 -33.75 13.38 6.71
C HIS A 446 -34.13 12.33 7.75
N LEU A 447 -33.16 11.85 8.53
CA LEU A 447 -33.37 10.91 9.63
C LEU A 447 -33.48 11.67 10.95
N ILE A 448 -34.52 11.37 11.72
CA ILE A 448 -34.71 11.91 13.07
C ILE A 448 -34.61 10.75 14.06
N GLY A 449 -33.61 10.78 14.93
CA GLY A 449 -33.42 9.80 15.99
C GLY A 449 -34.34 10.07 17.20
N PHE A 450 -34.93 9.00 17.72
CA PHE A 450 -35.73 8.92 18.94
C PHE A 450 -35.09 7.92 19.90
N ASN A 451 -35.57 7.85 21.14
CA ASN A 451 -35.05 6.88 22.11
C ASN A 451 -35.34 5.42 21.70
N ASN A 452 -36.41 5.19 20.92
CA ASN A 452 -36.88 3.87 20.51
C ASN A 452 -36.76 3.58 19.00
N GLY A 453 -36.08 4.43 18.23
CA GLY A 453 -35.88 4.22 16.80
C GLY A 453 -35.62 5.50 16.00
N VAL A 454 -35.78 5.41 14.68
CA VAL A 454 -35.49 6.49 13.73
C VAL A 454 -36.69 6.70 12.83
N PHE A 455 -37.13 7.95 12.70
CA PHE A 455 -38.13 8.33 11.71
C PHE A 455 -37.44 8.86 10.44
N ASP A 456 -37.79 8.26 9.30
CA ASP A 456 -37.31 8.65 7.98
C ASP A 456 -38.32 9.60 7.33
N LEU A 457 -37.94 10.87 7.13
CA LEU A 457 -38.80 11.89 6.53
C LEU A 457 -39.06 11.68 5.04
N LYS A 458 -38.19 10.95 4.32
CA LYS A 458 -38.40 10.65 2.89
C LYS A 458 -39.36 9.49 2.70
N ALA A 459 -39.15 8.42 3.45
CA ALA A 459 -39.99 7.23 3.42
C ALA A 459 -41.29 7.41 4.21
N CYS A 460 -41.36 8.43 5.09
CA CYS A 460 -42.45 8.66 6.03
C CYS A 460 -42.72 7.44 6.93
N GLN A 461 -41.67 6.78 7.40
CA GLN A 461 -41.75 5.55 8.18
C GLN A 461 -40.85 5.58 9.42
N PHE A 462 -41.32 4.95 10.48
CA PHE A 462 -40.55 4.71 11.69
C PHE A 462 -39.92 3.30 11.66
N ARG A 463 -38.65 3.20 12.03
CA ARG A 463 -37.90 1.93 12.04
C ARG A 463 -36.92 1.86 13.22
N PRO A 464 -36.44 0.66 13.60
CA PRO A 464 -35.36 0.53 14.56
C PRO A 464 -34.08 1.24 14.14
N HIS A 465 -33.22 1.57 15.12
CA HIS A 465 -31.90 2.13 14.88
C HIS A 465 -31.03 1.24 14.02
N ARG A 466 -30.16 1.85 13.21
CA ARG A 466 -29.12 1.16 12.48
C ARG A 466 -27.81 1.92 12.67
N LYS A 467 -26.74 1.20 12.95
CA LYS A 467 -25.39 1.79 13.07
C LYS A 467 -24.96 2.58 11.83
N ASN A 468 -25.39 2.14 10.66
CA ASN A 468 -25.09 2.79 9.38
C ASN A 468 -25.85 4.11 9.15
N ASP A 469 -26.73 4.52 10.06
CA ASP A 469 -27.37 5.84 10.02
C ASP A 469 -26.44 6.95 10.53
N TRP A 470 -25.36 6.58 11.22
CA TRP A 470 -24.33 7.48 11.75
C TRP A 470 -24.87 8.61 12.63
N LEU A 471 -25.98 8.36 13.33
CA LEU A 471 -26.61 9.33 14.23
C LEU A 471 -25.67 9.65 15.39
N LEU A 472 -25.34 10.93 15.54
CA LEU A 472 -24.58 11.46 16.69
C LEU A 472 -25.50 11.92 17.83
N LEU A 473 -26.77 12.14 17.53
CA LEU A 473 -27.78 12.67 18.42
C LEU A 473 -29.10 11.95 18.18
N ALA A 474 -29.77 11.59 19.27
CA ALA A 474 -31.13 11.09 19.28
C ALA A 474 -31.89 11.84 20.37
N ASN A 475 -33.19 12.02 20.17
CA ASN A 475 -34.05 12.68 21.13
C ASN A 475 -34.43 11.69 22.24
N ASP A 476 -34.50 12.16 23.49
CA ASP A 476 -34.90 11.35 24.65
C ASP A 476 -36.41 11.01 24.68
N VAL A 477 -37.13 11.30 23.60
CA VAL A 477 -38.58 11.07 23.46
C VAL A 477 -38.81 9.79 22.66
N GLU A 478 -39.83 9.02 23.04
CA GLU A 478 -40.27 7.85 22.29
C GLU A 478 -41.23 8.23 21.17
N PHE A 479 -41.02 7.63 19.99
CA PHE A 479 -41.97 7.70 18.88
C PHE A 479 -43.09 6.68 19.09
N ASN A 480 -44.32 7.15 19.15
CA ASN A 480 -45.51 6.33 19.35
C ASN A 480 -46.41 6.35 18.11
N THR A 481 -47.16 5.26 17.90
CA THR A 481 -48.12 5.18 16.79
C THR A 481 -49.29 6.14 17.02
N PRO A 482 -49.81 6.76 15.95
CA PRO A 482 -50.93 7.67 16.10
C PRO A 482 -52.17 6.98 16.69
N VAL A 483 -52.67 7.51 17.80
CA VAL A 483 -53.96 7.06 18.37
C VAL A 483 -55.11 7.60 17.51
N SER A 484 -56.14 6.77 17.30
CA SER A 484 -57.33 7.15 16.52
C SER A 484 -57.97 8.42 17.09
N ARG A 485 -58.21 9.42 16.22
CA ARG A 485 -58.76 10.77 16.53
C ARG A 485 -57.79 11.78 17.16
N GLU A 486 -56.49 11.50 17.20
CA GLU A 486 -55.54 12.53 17.63
C GLU A 486 -55.39 13.66 16.60
N THR A 487 -55.71 14.89 17.02
CA THR A 487 -55.59 16.13 16.23
C THR A 487 -54.53 17.08 16.82
N LEU A 488 -53.93 17.91 15.97
CA LEU A 488 -52.95 18.93 16.41
C LEU A 488 -53.59 19.94 17.35
N GLN A 489 -54.84 20.30 17.06
CA GLN A 489 -55.61 21.26 17.84
C GLN A 489 -55.83 20.80 19.28
N ASP A 490 -56.18 19.53 19.48
CA ASP A 490 -56.56 19.03 20.80
C ASP A 490 -55.35 18.47 21.57
N HIS A 491 -54.35 17.95 20.86
CA HIS A 491 -53.24 17.19 21.47
C HIS A 491 -51.88 17.91 21.38
N ALA A 492 -51.78 18.99 20.59
CA ALA A 492 -50.62 19.89 20.54
C ALA A 492 -51.05 21.37 20.35
N PRO A 493 -51.94 21.92 21.20
CA PRO A 493 -52.64 23.19 20.96
C PRO A 493 -51.71 24.40 20.78
N GLN A 494 -50.57 24.42 21.46
CA GLN A 494 -49.58 25.51 21.33
C GLN A 494 -48.89 25.49 19.97
N PHE A 495 -48.53 24.31 19.47
CA PHE A 495 -47.96 24.17 18.13
C PHE A 495 -49.00 24.46 17.05
N TRP A 496 -50.22 23.97 17.24
CA TRP A 496 -51.35 24.30 16.36
C TRP A 496 -51.55 25.81 16.23
N ARG A 497 -51.47 26.55 17.35
CA ARG A 497 -51.54 28.01 17.34
C ARG A 497 -50.39 28.65 16.55
N ILE A 498 -49.17 28.15 16.69
CA ILE A 498 -47.97 28.64 15.97
C ILE A 498 -48.07 28.41 14.45
N VAL A 499 -48.55 27.24 14.03
CA VAL A 499 -48.77 26.94 12.61
C VAL A 499 -49.87 27.82 12.01
N MET A 500 -50.94 28.05 12.77
CA MET A 500 -52.08 28.85 12.31
C MET A 500 -51.80 30.37 12.29
N THR A 501 -50.83 30.87 13.08
CA THR A 501 -50.45 32.30 13.07
C THR A 501 -49.40 32.66 12.02
N GLY A 502 -48.88 31.71 11.25
CA GLY A 502 -48.09 31.96 10.03
C GLY A 502 -46.66 32.52 10.22
N ASN A 503 -46.14 32.58 11.45
CA ASN A 503 -44.79 33.10 11.70
C ASN A 503 -43.69 32.03 11.50
N PHE A 504 -43.46 31.62 10.24
CA PHE A 504 -42.31 30.79 9.85
C PHE A 504 -41.41 31.52 8.84
N PHE A 505 -40.19 31.87 9.24
CA PHE A 505 -39.12 32.33 8.35
C PHE A 505 -37.89 31.41 8.50
N TRP A 506 -37.51 30.72 7.43
CA TRP A 506 -36.23 30.01 7.31
C TRP A 506 -35.24 30.90 6.53
N LYS A 507 -34.12 31.29 7.15
CA LYS A 507 -32.99 31.93 6.43
C LYS A 507 -31.90 30.88 6.20
N SER A 508 -31.64 30.54 4.94
CA SER A 508 -30.49 29.74 4.49
C SER A 508 -29.21 30.61 4.45
N PRO A 509 -27.99 30.07 4.69
CA PRO A 509 -26.75 30.84 4.64
C PRO A 509 -26.15 31.05 3.24
N GLU A 510 -26.82 30.63 2.15
CA GLU A 510 -26.41 30.99 0.77
C GLU A 510 -27.62 31.37 -0.11
N PRO A 511 -27.44 32.31 -1.06
CA PRO A 511 -28.53 33.08 -1.63
C PRO A 511 -29.09 32.48 -2.93
N GLU A 512 -29.45 31.19 -2.97
CA GLU A 512 -30.13 30.64 -4.15
C GLU A 512 -30.83 29.30 -3.85
N ALA A 513 -31.96 29.36 -3.12
CA ALA A 513 -33.12 28.45 -3.22
C ALA A 513 -34.00 28.62 -1.98
N VAL A 514 -35.02 29.47 -2.07
CA VAL A 514 -36.11 29.49 -1.08
C VAL A 514 -37.03 28.31 -1.37
N ALA A 515 -36.73 27.15 -0.78
CA ALA A 515 -37.68 26.04 -0.78
C ALA A 515 -38.79 26.34 0.26
N LYS A 516 -39.97 26.78 -0.22
CA LYS A 516 -41.20 26.71 0.57
C LYS A 516 -41.50 25.24 0.83
N VAL A 517 -41.10 24.72 1.98
CA VAL A 517 -41.64 23.44 2.46
C VAL A 517 -43.04 23.73 3.00
N SER A 518 -44.03 23.64 2.12
CA SER A 518 -45.42 23.56 2.52
C SER A 518 -45.64 22.21 3.21
N LEU A 519 -45.77 22.22 4.54
CA LEU A 519 -46.29 21.07 5.26
C LEU A 519 -47.69 20.77 4.71
N PRO A 520 -47.98 19.54 4.25
CA PRO A 520 -49.29 19.20 3.74
C PRO A 520 -50.37 19.49 4.79
N LYS A 521 -51.57 19.92 4.37
CA LYS A 521 -52.69 20.26 5.27
C LYS A 521 -53.20 19.09 6.14
N SER A 522 -52.55 17.93 6.06
CA SER A 522 -52.90 16.67 6.74
C SER A 522 -51.69 16.04 7.44
N VAL A 523 -50.82 16.83 8.09
CA VAL A 523 -49.74 16.31 8.94
C VAL A 523 -50.35 15.81 10.27
N PRO A 524 -50.20 14.52 10.63
CA PRO A 524 -50.68 13.98 11.90
C PRO A 524 -50.00 14.66 13.10
N CYS A 525 -50.75 14.89 14.18
CA CYS A 525 -50.25 15.56 15.39
C CYS A 525 -49.00 14.94 16.01
N TRP A 526 -48.82 13.64 15.82
CA TRP A 526 -47.67 12.89 16.30
C TRP A 526 -46.36 13.24 15.58
N GLN A 527 -46.38 13.55 14.28
CA GLN A 527 -45.19 14.00 13.54
C GLN A 527 -44.63 15.32 14.07
N VAL A 528 -45.50 16.12 14.69
CA VAL A 528 -45.17 17.42 15.28
C VAL A 528 -44.64 17.28 16.71
N LYS A 529 -45.21 16.38 17.54
CA LYS A 529 -44.67 16.05 18.86
C LYS A 529 -43.29 15.38 18.77
N ALA A 530 -43.06 14.65 17.70
CA ALA A 530 -41.83 13.90 17.43
C ALA A 530 -40.65 14.80 17.01
N ILE A 531 -40.86 16.05 16.59
CA ILE A 531 -39.78 17.02 16.40
C ILE A 531 -39.68 17.80 17.71
N PRO A 532 -38.79 17.44 18.66
CA PRO A 532 -38.73 18.17 19.90
C PRO A 532 -38.32 19.62 19.61
N PHE A 533 -39.02 20.51 20.30
CA PHE A 533 -38.90 21.96 20.24
C PHE A 533 -37.48 22.57 20.33
N PRO A 534 -36.37 21.88 20.70
CA PRO A 534 -35.02 22.45 20.60
C PRO A 534 -34.34 22.23 19.24
N GLN A 535 -34.70 21.20 18.45
CA GLN A 535 -33.96 20.90 17.19
C GLN A 535 -34.23 21.90 16.07
N VAL A 536 -35.27 22.72 16.20
CA VAL A 536 -35.51 23.88 15.32
C VAL A 536 -34.57 25.06 15.65
N TRP A 537 -33.88 25.03 16.79
CA TRP A 537 -33.04 26.13 17.30
C TRP A 537 -31.52 25.88 17.25
N LEU A 538 -31.05 24.69 16.85
CA LEU A 538 -29.63 24.35 16.88
C LEU A 538 -28.90 24.62 15.55
N HIS A 539 -28.96 25.86 15.07
CA HIS A 539 -27.92 26.42 14.19
C HIS A 539 -27.83 27.95 14.37
N TRP A 540 -27.59 28.40 15.60
CA TRP A 540 -27.11 29.77 15.84
C TRP A 540 -26.22 29.81 17.08
N LYS A 541 -24.93 29.54 16.91
CA LYS A 541 -23.86 30.10 17.75
C LYS A 541 -22.51 29.92 17.06
N THR A 542 -22.13 30.93 16.30
CA THR A 542 -20.79 31.56 16.30
C THR A 542 -20.76 32.71 15.28
N HIS A 543 -21.01 33.93 15.78
CA HIS A 543 -20.27 35.18 15.49
C HIS A 543 -21.14 36.41 15.77
N GLY A 544 -20.59 37.36 16.53
CA GLY A 544 -21.09 38.75 16.56
C GLY A 544 -21.12 39.37 17.95
N ASN A 545 -20.10 40.19 18.23
CA ASN A 545 -20.03 41.12 19.36
C ASN A 545 -21.22 42.09 19.44
N GLY A 546 -21.45 42.61 20.64
CA GLY A 546 -21.80 44.02 20.87
C GLY A 546 -23.28 44.39 20.75
N HIS A 547 -24.00 44.38 21.86
CA HIS A 547 -24.42 45.56 22.64
C HIS A 547 -25.43 45.18 23.71
#